data_AF-A0A959J3N3-F1
#
_entry.id   AF-A0A959J3N3-F1
#
_cell.length_a   1.000
_cell.length_b   1.000
_cell.length_c   1.000
_cell.angle_alpha   90.00
_cell.angle_beta   90.00
_cell.angle_gamma   90.00
#
_symmetry.space_group_name_H-M   'P 1'
#
loop_
_entity.id
_entity.type
_entity.pdbx_description
1 polymer ?
#
loop_
_entity_poly.entity_id
_entity_poly.type
_entity_poly.pdbx_seq_one_letter_code
_entity_poly.pdbx_strand_id
1 'polypeptide(L)'
;MKNVIVFFWSEFNQKICVVRAEFIFFRNSLFNAANKMVLDVWKIARFNSIDYPLEEWDRVLEVNLTASFFLAQLTAKQMIKNGEGKIINIASLLSYSGGITVPAYTASKHGVAGITKALANEWAQHNIQVNAIAPGYFKN
;
A
#
# COMPACT_ATOMS: atom_id res chain seq x y z
N MET A 1 -20.96 4.05 -6.88
CA MET A 1 -19.64 3.39 -6.83
C MET A 1 -18.66 4.26 -7.62
N LYS A 2 -17.74 4.97 -6.95
CA LYS A 2 -16.67 5.70 -7.65
C LYS A 2 -15.54 4.68 -7.89
N ASN A 3 -15.17 4.54 -9.16
CA ASN A 3 -14.28 3.51 -9.69
C ASN A 3 -12.96 3.40 -8.90
N VAL A 4 -12.58 2.17 -8.51
CA VAL A 4 -11.20 1.85 -8.10
C VAL A 4 -10.36 1.92 -9.36
N ILE A 5 -9.54 2.95 -9.51
CA ILE A 5 -8.68 3.15 -10.67
C ILE A 5 -7.25 2.81 -10.27
N VAL A 6 -6.72 1.76 -10.88
CA VAL A 6 -5.29 1.45 -10.80
C VAL A 6 -4.60 2.29 -11.87
N PHE A 7 -3.93 3.37 -11.45
CA PHE A 7 -3.23 4.27 -12.36
C PHE A 7 -1.84 3.72 -12.72
N PHE A 8 -1.45 3.89 -13.99
CA PHE A 8 -0.07 3.91 -14.44
C PHE A 8 0.39 5.38 -14.47
N TRP A 9 1.62 5.63 -14.00
CA TRP A 9 2.14 6.93 -13.58
C TRP A 9 2.20 8.03 -14.66
N SER A 10 1.84 9.27 -14.31
CA SER A 10 2.55 10.52 -14.68
C SER A 10 2.12 11.70 -13.79
N GLU A 11 3.09 12.25 -13.05
CA GLU A 11 3.13 13.54 -12.32
C GLU A 11 1.98 13.95 -11.36
N PHE A 12 2.29 14.07 -10.06
CA PHE A 12 1.42 14.68 -9.05
C PHE A 12 2.20 15.72 -8.23
N ASN A 13 1.76 16.98 -8.28
CA ASN A 13 2.35 18.09 -7.54
C ASN A 13 1.32 18.62 -6.53
N GLN A 14 1.40 18.22 -5.24
CA GLN A 14 0.76 18.86 -4.06
C GLN A 14 0.99 18.04 -2.78
N LYS A 15 1.59 18.64 -1.74
CA LYS A 15 1.69 18.20 -0.32
C LYS A 15 1.35 16.71 -0.08
N ILE A 16 2.25 15.82 -0.44
CA ILE A 16 2.13 14.37 -0.26
C ILE A 16 2.93 13.96 0.97
N CYS A 17 2.32 13.22 1.90
CA CYS A 17 3.06 12.50 2.93
C CYS A 17 3.49 11.14 2.35
N VAL A 18 4.79 10.94 2.18
CA VAL A 18 5.42 9.65 1.82
C VAL A 18 6.09 9.11 3.08
N VAL A 19 5.70 7.91 3.51
CA VAL A 19 6.26 7.26 4.70
C VAL A 19 7.20 6.14 4.27
N ARG A 20 8.49 6.24 4.59
CA ARG A 20 9.52 5.23 4.29
C ARG A 20 9.77 4.37 5.55
N ALA A 21 9.60 3.05 5.43
CA ALA A 21 9.61 2.14 6.59
C ALA A 21 10.96 1.94 7.30
N GLU A 22 12.08 2.41 6.74
CA GLU A 22 13.38 2.35 7.44
C GLU A 22 13.46 3.33 8.63
N PHE A 23 12.52 4.29 8.72
CA PHE A 23 12.41 5.23 9.84
C PHE A 23 10.99 5.22 10.42
N ILE A 24 10.73 4.27 11.32
CA ILE A 24 9.57 4.30 12.23
C ILE A 24 9.89 5.34 13.34
N PHE A 25 9.87 6.62 12.99
CA PHE A 25 9.78 7.71 13.97
C PHE A 25 8.55 8.56 13.64
N PHE A 26 7.41 8.10 14.13
CA PHE A 26 6.08 8.66 13.86
C PHE A 26 5.86 9.93 14.68
N ARG A 27 5.95 11.10 14.05
CA ARG A 27 5.60 12.37 14.69
C ARG A 27 4.15 12.72 14.32
N ASN A 28 3.27 12.78 15.32
CA ASN A 28 1.82 13.11 15.20
C ASN A 28 1.54 14.37 14.35
N SER A 29 2.50 15.29 14.24
CA SER A 29 2.37 16.51 13.44
C SER A 29 2.26 16.27 11.93
N LEU A 30 2.75 15.14 11.40
CA LEU A 30 2.72 14.85 9.95
C LEU A 30 1.33 14.43 9.46
N PHE A 31 0.52 13.80 10.32
CA PHE A 31 -0.82 13.31 9.95
C PHE A 31 -1.90 14.37 10.08
N ASN A 32 -1.75 15.35 10.98
CA ASN A 32 -2.82 16.29 11.33
C ASN A 32 -3.32 17.18 10.18
N ALA A 33 -2.59 17.28 9.06
CA ALA A 33 -2.99 18.10 7.90
C ALA A 33 -3.07 17.32 6.57
N ALA A 34 -2.83 16.01 6.57
CA ALA A 34 -2.67 15.26 5.33
C ALA A 34 -4.00 14.64 4.85
N ASN A 35 -4.65 15.29 3.88
CA ASN A 35 -5.79 14.70 3.15
C ASN A 35 -5.33 13.79 1.99
N LYS A 36 -4.02 13.60 1.82
CA LYS A 36 -3.41 12.72 0.81
C LYS A 36 -2.26 11.92 1.42
N MET A 37 -2.22 10.62 1.18
CA MET A 37 -1.13 9.74 1.62
C MET A 37 -0.70 8.77 0.52
N VAL A 38 0.61 8.58 0.37
CA VAL A 38 1.21 7.52 -0.44
C VAL A 38 1.90 6.52 0.49
N LEU A 39 1.50 5.25 0.38
CA LEU A 39 2.01 4.13 1.16
C LEU A 39 3.07 3.38 0.35
N ASP A 40 4.33 3.75 0.55
CA ASP A 40 5.48 3.15 -0.13
C ASP A 40 6.33 2.32 0.86
N VAL A 41 6.00 1.05 0.96
CA VAL A 41 6.77 0.07 1.73
C VAL A 41 6.76 -1.24 0.96
N TRP A 42 7.95 -1.76 0.65
CA TRP A 42 8.06 -3.06 0.04
C TRP A 42 9.39 -3.75 0.37
N LYS A 43 9.31 -5.04 0.68
CA LYS A 43 10.41 -6.00 0.77
C LYS A 43 10.11 -7.16 -0.16
N ILE A 44 11.13 -7.64 -0.85
CA ILE A 44 11.06 -8.86 -1.66
C ILE A 44 12.13 -9.84 -1.15
N ALA A 45 11.75 -11.09 -0.96
CA ALA A 45 12.66 -12.17 -0.59
C ALA A 45 12.51 -13.33 -1.59
N ARG A 46 13.64 -13.84 -2.07
CA ARG A 46 13.73 -14.80 -3.19
C ARG A 46 14.26 -16.14 -2.70
N PHE A 47 13.43 -17.16 -2.75
CA PHE A 47 13.79 -18.54 -2.44
C PHE A 47 12.99 -19.50 -3.33
N ASN A 48 13.47 -20.72 -3.54
CA ASN A 48 12.64 -21.76 -4.11
C ASN A 48 11.44 -22.00 -3.20
N SER A 49 10.24 -22.15 -3.78
CA SER A 49 9.01 -22.25 -2.97
C SER A 49 8.99 -23.47 -2.05
N ILE A 50 9.71 -24.55 -2.40
CA ILE A 50 9.84 -25.76 -1.57
C ILE A 50 10.70 -25.53 -0.31
N ASP A 51 11.62 -24.57 -0.35
CA ASP A 51 12.57 -24.28 0.74
C ASP A 51 12.37 -22.85 1.28
N TYR A 52 11.18 -22.26 1.10
CA TYR A 52 10.96 -20.86 1.47
C TYR A 52 10.94 -20.71 3.01
N PRO A 53 11.87 -19.95 3.61
CA PRO A 53 11.94 -19.84 5.06
C PRO A 53 10.70 -19.12 5.61
N LEU A 54 10.07 -19.70 6.65
CA LEU A 54 8.88 -19.13 7.27
C LEU A 54 9.14 -17.71 7.83
N GLU A 55 10.31 -17.48 8.41
CA GLU A 55 10.70 -16.15 8.92
C GLU A 55 10.70 -15.08 7.80
N GLU A 56 11.21 -15.43 6.62
CA GLU A 56 11.21 -14.50 5.48
C GLU A 56 9.80 -14.32 4.90
N TRP A 57 8.97 -15.36 4.95
CA TRP A 57 7.55 -15.27 4.57
C TRP A 57 6.82 -14.26 5.47
N ASP A 58 6.91 -14.46 6.78
CA ASP A 58 6.26 -13.59 7.77
C ASP A 58 6.78 -12.16 7.66
N ARG A 59 8.10 -11.99 7.51
CA ARG A 59 8.71 -10.66 7.37
C ARG A 59 8.26 -9.93 6.10
N VAL A 60 8.07 -10.64 4.98
CA VAL A 60 7.55 -10.03 3.75
C VAL A 60 6.08 -9.62 3.91
N LEU A 61 5.24 -10.46 4.51
CA LEU A 61 3.84 -10.12 4.77
C LEU A 61 3.70 -8.95 5.75
N GLU A 62 4.48 -8.95 6.82
CA GLU A 62 4.45 -7.90 7.83
C GLU A 62 4.76 -6.53 7.24
N VAL A 63 5.84 -6.45 6.45
CA VAL A 63 6.30 -5.21 5.83
C VAL A 63 5.36 -4.75 4.71
N ASN A 64 4.89 -5.66 3.86
CA ASN A 64 4.18 -5.27 2.64
C ASN A 64 2.67 -5.18 2.79
N LEU A 65 2.08 -5.95 3.71
CA LEU A 65 0.64 -6.09 3.85
C LEU A 65 0.17 -5.54 5.19
N THR A 66 0.69 -6.08 6.30
CA THR A 66 0.27 -5.68 7.65
C THR A 66 0.53 -4.18 7.89
N ALA A 67 1.76 -3.73 7.62
CA ALA A 67 2.13 -2.33 7.80
C ALA A 67 1.29 -1.38 6.91
N SER A 68 1.06 -1.75 5.64
CA SER A 68 0.24 -0.95 4.72
C SER A 68 -1.20 -0.78 5.22
N PHE A 69 -1.80 -1.85 5.74
CA PHE A 69 -3.15 -1.78 6.32
C PHE A 69 -3.19 -0.86 7.56
N PHE A 70 -2.28 -1.04 8.51
CA PHE A 70 -2.30 -0.21 9.73
C PHE A 70 -1.99 1.26 9.45
N LEU A 71 -1.08 1.55 8.53
CA LEU A 71 -0.83 2.92 8.09
C LEU A 71 -2.07 3.55 7.43
N ALA A 72 -2.77 2.80 6.57
CA ALA A 72 -4.03 3.25 5.98
C ALA A 72 -5.09 3.50 7.06
N GLN A 73 -5.20 2.61 8.06
CA GLN A 73 -6.15 2.74 9.16
C GLN A 73 -5.88 4.00 10.00
N LEU A 74 -4.62 4.23 10.40
CA LEU A 74 -4.25 5.42 11.18
C LEU A 74 -4.56 6.71 10.42
N THR A 75 -4.32 6.70 9.11
CA THR A 75 -4.57 7.85 8.24
C THR A 75 -6.05 8.09 8.02
N ALA A 76 -6.82 7.03 7.77
CA ALA A 76 -8.25 7.10 7.60
C ALA A 76 -8.95 7.68 8.83
N LYS A 77 -8.51 7.30 10.05
CA LYS A 77 -9.02 7.89 11.30
C LYS A 77 -8.89 9.42 11.33
N GLN A 78 -7.84 9.98 10.73
CA GLN A 78 -7.68 11.44 10.63
C GLN A 78 -8.46 12.03 9.46
N MET A 79 -8.47 11.38 8.28
CA MET A 79 -9.24 11.80 7.12
C MET A 79 -10.76 11.86 7.39
N ILE A 80 -11.29 10.93 8.19
CA ILE A 80 -12.69 10.93 8.63
C ILE A 80 -13.00 12.21 9.41
N LYS A 81 -12.12 12.63 10.32
CA LYS A 81 -12.30 13.89 11.08
C LYS A 81 -12.24 15.12 10.16
N ASN A 82 -11.42 15.05 9.11
CA ASN A 82 -11.27 16.12 8.13
C ASN A 82 -12.39 16.14 7.08
N GLY A 83 -13.21 15.07 6.98
CA GLY A 83 -14.33 14.96 6.04
C GLY A 83 -13.94 14.59 4.60
N GLU A 84 -12.66 14.32 4.33
CA GLU A 84 -12.18 13.87 3.02
C GLU A 84 -10.82 13.19 3.11
N GLY A 85 -10.49 12.38 2.09
CA GLY A 85 -9.17 11.77 2.02
C GLY A 85 -8.85 11.06 0.71
N LYS A 86 -7.55 10.90 0.44
CA LYS A 86 -7.03 10.07 -0.65
C LYS A 86 -5.85 9.23 -0.17
N ILE A 87 -5.93 7.93 -0.39
CA ILE A 87 -4.88 6.95 -0.07
C ILE A 87 -4.46 6.27 -1.37
N ILE A 88 -3.15 6.20 -1.61
CA ILE A 88 -2.55 5.48 -2.74
C ILE A 88 -1.60 4.41 -2.19
N ASN A 89 -1.93 3.15 -2.42
CA ASN A 89 -1.07 2.01 -2.11
C ASN A 89 -0.10 1.72 -3.26
N ILE A 90 1.11 1.25 -2.94
CA ILE A 90 2.05 0.72 -3.92
C ILE A 90 1.88 -0.81 -4.01
N ALA A 91 1.18 -1.25 -5.05
CA ALA A 91 1.00 -2.65 -5.43
C ALA A 91 2.16 -3.11 -6.33
N SER A 92 1.90 -4.04 -7.24
CA SER A 92 2.86 -4.55 -8.23
C SER A 92 2.11 -5.19 -9.41
N LEU A 93 2.74 -5.33 -10.59
CA LEU A 93 2.25 -6.28 -11.60
C LEU A 93 2.04 -7.68 -11.00
N LEU A 94 2.87 -8.09 -10.03
CA LEU A 94 2.72 -9.34 -9.28
C LEU A 94 1.51 -9.38 -8.33
N SER A 95 0.66 -8.34 -8.32
CA SER A 95 -0.68 -8.40 -7.69
C SER A 95 -1.72 -9.06 -8.59
N TYR A 96 -1.35 -9.33 -9.84
CA TYR A 96 -2.20 -9.94 -10.87
C TYR A 96 -1.53 -11.16 -11.52
N SER A 97 -0.32 -11.51 -11.10
CA SER A 97 0.46 -12.63 -11.63
C SER A 97 1.38 -13.23 -10.59
N GLY A 98 1.83 -14.48 -10.81
CA GLY A 98 2.75 -15.18 -9.92
C GLY A 98 4.21 -14.96 -10.31
N GLY A 99 5.04 -14.48 -9.38
CA GLY A 99 6.47 -14.33 -9.60
C GLY A 99 7.23 -15.61 -9.21
N ILE A 100 8.14 -16.05 -10.08
CA ILE A 100 9.01 -17.20 -9.79
C ILE A 100 9.95 -16.84 -8.63
N THR A 101 10.12 -17.75 -7.67
CA THR A 101 10.90 -17.60 -6.42
C THR A 101 10.41 -16.55 -5.41
N VAL A 102 9.27 -15.91 -5.64
CA VAL A 102 8.79 -14.81 -4.78
C VAL A 102 7.35 -15.00 -4.26
N PRO A 103 6.98 -16.20 -3.76
CA PRO A 103 5.60 -16.50 -3.37
C PRO A 103 5.08 -15.56 -2.26
N ALA A 104 5.88 -15.23 -1.25
CA ALA A 104 5.47 -14.29 -0.19
C ALA A 104 5.23 -12.87 -0.72
N TYR A 105 6.07 -12.39 -1.65
CA TYR A 105 5.89 -11.08 -2.27
C TYR A 105 4.62 -11.06 -3.12
N THR A 106 4.42 -12.07 -3.96
CA THR A 106 3.19 -12.23 -4.76
C THR A 106 1.96 -12.24 -3.85
N ALA A 107 1.95 -13.05 -2.80
CA ALA A 107 0.84 -13.10 -1.84
C ALA A 107 0.60 -11.72 -1.19
N SER A 108 1.66 -11.05 -0.74
CA SER A 108 1.56 -9.72 -0.13
C SER A 108 0.96 -8.67 -1.07
N LYS A 109 1.36 -8.66 -2.35
CA LYS A 109 0.88 -7.67 -3.34
C LYS A 109 -0.53 -7.97 -3.83
N HIS A 110 -0.93 -9.24 -3.94
CA HIS A 110 -2.34 -9.61 -4.08
C HIS A 110 -3.16 -9.14 -2.87
N GLY A 111 -2.64 -9.31 -1.66
CA GLY A 111 -3.23 -8.78 -0.43
C GLY A 111 -3.42 -7.26 -0.49
N VAL A 112 -2.39 -6.50 -0.91
CA VAL A 112 -2.47 -5.05 -1.08
C VAL A 112 -3.57 -4.65 -2.07
N ALA A 113 -3.69 -5.35 -3.20
CA ALA A 113 -4.77 -5.10 -4.16
C ALA A 113 -6.15 -5.44 -3.57
N GLY A 114 -6.25 -6.51 -2.77
CA GLY A 114 -7.47 -6.90 -2.04
C GLY A 114 -7.90 -5.85 -1.02
N ILE A 115 -7.00 -5.45 -0.11
CA ILE A 115 -7.32 -4.43 0.91
C ILE A 115 -7.65 -3.08 0.26
N THR A 116 -6.99 -2.71 -0.84
CA THR A 116 -7.31 -1.47 -1.55
C THR A 116 -8.79 -1.42 -1.94
N LYS A 117 -9.31 -2.52 -2.50
CA LYS A 117 -10.73 -2.62 -2.90
C LYS A 117 -11.65 -2.62 -1.69
N ALA A 118 -11.31 -3.38 -0.64
CA ALA A 118 -12.09 -3.45 0.59
C ALA A 118 -12.23 -2.06 1.24
N LEU A 119 -11.11 -1.37 1.43
CA LEU A 119 -11.05 -0.04 2.04
C LEU A 119 -11.73 1.02 1.18
N ALA A 120 -11.58 0.96 -0.15
CA ALA A 120 -12.29 1.87 -1.06
C ALA A 120 -13.81 1.76 -0.91
N ASN A 121 -14.33 0.53 -0.80
CA ASN A 121 -15.75 0.28 -0.61
C ASN A 121 -16.23 0.77 0.76
N GLU A 122 -15.50 0.42 1.82
CA GLU A 122 -15.88 0.72 3.20
C GLU A 122 -15.86 2.22 3.50
N TRP A 123 -14.81 2.93 3.05
CA TRP A 123 -14.58 4.32 3.41
C TRP A 123 -15.12 5.34 2.41
N ALA A 124 -15.76 4.89 1.32
CA ALA A 124 -16.43 5.77 0.37
C ALA A 124 -17.48 6.68 1.05
N GLN A 125 -18.18 6.19 2.08
CA GLN A 125 -19.14 6.95 2.87
C GLN A 125 -18.53 8.15 3.60
N HIS A 126 -17.21 8.11 3.84
CA HIS A 126 -16.45 9.17 4.50
C HIS A 126 -15.75 10.12 3.51
N ASN A 127 -16.11 10.06 2.21
CA ASN A 127 -15.44 10.80 1.15
C ASN A 127 -13.92 10.52 1.07
N ILE A 128 -13.54 9.27 1.37
CA ILE A 128 -12.15 8.78 1.25
C ILE A 128 -12.04 7.93 -0.01
N GLN A 129 -11.06 8.25 -0.86
CA GLN A 129 -10.73 7.48 -2.07
C GLN A 129 -9.49 6.64 -1.78
N VAL A 130 -9.58 5.33 -1.98
CA VAL A 130 -8.43 4.42 -1.83
C VAL A 130 -8.15 3.77 -3.18
N ASN A 131 -6.93 3.94 -3.69
CA ASN A 131 -6.48 3.37 -4.96
C ASN A 131 -5.10 2.74 -4.79
N ALA A 132 -4.65 2.01 -5.81
CA ALA A 132 -3.31 1.45 -5.84
C ALA A 132 -2.65 1.71 -7.19
N ILE A 133 -1.34 1.90 -7.19
CA ILE A 133 -0.51 1.89 -8.40
C ILE A 133 0.19 0.54 -8.44
N ALA A 134 0.20 -0.13 -9.59
CA ALA A 134 0.77 -1.47 -9.75
C ALA A 134 1.97 -1.42 -10.72
N PRO A 135 3.18 -1.11 -10.22
CA PRO A 135 4.31 -0.90 -11.10
C PRO A 135 4.85 -2.22 -11.67
N GLY A 136 5.37 -2.14 -12.90
CA GLY A 136 6.09 -3.21 -13.57
C GLY A 136 7.60 -3.05 -13.47
N TYR A 137 8.33 -3.75 -14.34
CA TYR A 137 9.76 -3.51 -14.48
C TYR A 137 9.98 -2.10 -15.04
N PHE A 138 10.65 -1.25 -14.28
CA PHE A 138 11.16 0.02 -14.78
C PHE A 138 12.60 -0.17 -15.24
N LYS A 139 12.91 0.42 -16.39
CA LYS A 139 14.28 0.56 -16.87
C LYS A 139 14.89 1.75 -16.14
N ASN A 140 16.11 1.60 -15.64
CA ASN A 140 16.91 2.72 -15.14
C ASN A 140 17.45 3.55 -16.31
#